data_AF-A0A1V5MG73-F1
#
_entry.id   AF-A0A1V5MG73-F1
#
_cell.length_a   1.000
_cell.length_b   1.000
_cell.length_c   1.000
_cell.angle_alpha   90.00
_cell.angle_beta   90.00
_cell.angle_gamma   90.00
#
_symmetry.space_group_name_H-M   'P 1'
#
loop_
_entity.id
_entity.type
_entity.pdbx_description
1 polymer ?
#
loop_
_entity_poly.entity_id
_entity_poly.type
_entity_poly.pdbx_seq_one_letter_code
_entity_poly.pdbx_strand_id
1 'polypeptide(L)'
;MTEKEQAVTEKKQALRVGPRVETRLVSADIKRLDKAAKDAGQTRAEFARQAILWYLDNLENLENNKREAEVSQAIRYATDQHVKAINAGVDRVCKMLARQGRAVGTLYELAWMALPDDDNARAAFDDAVKIAKQKMARHVELDEQEQAEKMKRVVKG
;
A
#
# COMPACT_ATOMS: atom_id res chain seq x y z
N MET A 1 10.18 -85.38 -22.29
CA MET A 1 10.82 -84.57 -23.36
C MET A 1 9.67 -83.99 -24.17
N THR A 2 9.39 -82.70 -24.24
CA THR A 2 10.21 -81.48 -24.13
C THR A 2 9.33 -80.31 -23.70
N GLU A 3 9.96 -79.35 -23.03
CA GLU A 3 9.44 -78.06 -22.58
C GLU A 3 9.10 -77.11 -23.75
N LYS A 4 8.55 -75.94 -23.36
CA LYS A 4 8.18 -74.72 -24.12
C LYS A 4 6.67 -74.65 -24.39
N GLU A 5 5.92 -73.68 -23.88
CA GLU A 5 6.24 -72.25 -23.76
C GLU A 5 5.43 -71.62 -22.61
N GLN A 6 6.14 -70.87 -21.77
CA GLN A 6 5.61 -70.08 -20.67
C GLN A 6 5.11 -68.73 -21.17
N ALA A 7 4.00 -68.28 -20.56
CA ALA A 7 3.68 -66.89 -20.21
C ALA A 7 3.52 -65.88 -21.39
N VAL A 8 2.76 -64.79 -21.33
CA VAL A 8 2.18 -63.99 -20.26
C VAL A 8 0.87 -63.45 -20.84
N THR A 9 -0.27 -63.72 -20.19
CA THR A 9 -1.53 -63.04 -20.54
C THR A 9 -1.44 -61.63 -19.96
N GLU A 10 -1.08 -60.64 -20.78
CA GLU A 10 -1.13 -59.23 -20.41
C GLU A 10 -2.57 -58.87 -20.00
N LYS A 11 -2.77 -58.67 -18.70
CA LYS A 11 -4.02 -58.11 -18.17
C LYS A 11 -4.15 -56.68 -18.69
N LYS A 12 -4.97 -56.48 -19.73
CA LYS A 12 -5.46 -55.16 -20.16
C LYS A 12 -6.09 -54.47 -18.96
N GLN A 13 -5.43 -53.43 -18.45
CA GLN A 13 -6.01 -52.56 -17.43
C GLN A 13 -7.29 -51.93 -18.00
N ALA A 14 -8.40 -52.09 -17.28
CA ALA A 14 -9.67 -51.50 -17.66
C ALA A 14 -9.53 -49.96 -17.71
N LEU A 15 -9.69 -49.37 -18.90
CA LEU A 15 -9.83 -47.92 -19.04
C LEU A 15 -11.01 -47.48 -18.17
N ARG A 16 -10.72 -46.73 -17.10
CA ARG A 16 -11.75 -46.00 -16.38
C ARG A 16 -12.26 -44.90 -17.31
N VAL A 17 -13.35 -45.18 -18.02
CA VAL A 17 -13.98 -44.22 -18.94
C VAL A 17 -14.70 -43.17 -18.09
N GLY A 18 -14.01 -42.07 -17.80
CA GLY A 18 -14.65 -40.86 -17.31
C GLY A 18 -15.52 -40.22 -18.40
N PRO A 19 -16.44 -39.31 -18.02
CA PRO A 19 -17.25 -38.57 -18.99
C PRO A 19 -16.35 -37.80 -19.97
N ARG A 20 -16.63 -37.92 -21.27
CA ARG A 20 -15.92 -37.17 -22.32
C ARG A 20 -16.53 -35.77 -22.46
N VAL A 21 -15.66 -34.76 -22.47
CA VAL A 21 -16.02 -33.37 -22.76
C VAL A 21 -15.47 -33.01 -24.13
N GLU A 22 -16.35 -32.79 -25.10
CA GLU A 22 -15.99 -32.39 -26.45
C GLU A 22 -16.36 -30.92 -26.66
N THR A 23 -15.41 -30.11 -27.14
CA THR A 23 -15.63 -28.69 -27.41
C THR A 23 -15.05 -28.31 -28.76
N ARG A 24 -15.69 -27.37 -29.45
CA ARG A 24 -15.20 -26.83 -30.72
C ARG A 24 -14.37 -25.58 -30.44
N LEU A 25 -13.11 -25.60 -30.85
CA LEU A 25 -12.21 -24.45 -30.78
C LEU A 25 -11.93 -23.93 -32.19
N VAL A 26 -11.75 -22.62 -32.33
CA VAL A 26 -11.32 -22.01 -33.58
C VAL A 26 -9.90 -22.48 -33.91
N SER A 27 -9.58 -22.61 -35.20
CA SER A 27 -8.27 -23.12 -35.66
C SER A 27 -7.08 -22.35 -35.10
N ALA A 28 -7.24 -21.05 -34.80
CA ALA A 28 -6.22 -20.21 -34.17
C ALA A 28 -5.97 -20.59 -32.70
N ASP A 29 -7.03 -20.89 -31.94
CA ASP A 29 -6.94 -21.23 -30.51
C ASP A 29 -6.42 -22.66 -30.32
N ILE A 30 -6.72 -23.58 -31.24
CA ILE A 30 -6.10 -24.92 -31.27
C ILE A 30 -4.58 -24.78 -31.38
N LYS A 31 -4.08 -23.90 -32.25
CA LYS A 31 -2.62 -23.67 -32.38
C LYS A 31 -2.00 -23.08 -31.11
N ARG A 32 -2.73 -22.21 -30.40
CA ARG A 32 -2.28 -21.65 -29.11
C ARG A 32 -2.25 -22.70 -28.01
N LEU A 33 -3.28 -23.54 -27.91
CA LEU A 33 -3.32 -24.67 -26.98
C LEU A 33 -2.17 -25.65 -27.27
N ASP A 34 -1.94 -25.97 -28.54
CA ASP A 34 -0.86 -26.87 -28.96
C ASP A 34 0.52 -26.33 -28.59
N LYS A 35 0.72 -25.03 -28.73
CA LYS A 35 1.98 -24.37 -28.33
C LYS A 35 2.14 -24.40 -26.81
N ALA A 36 1.11 -24.02 -26.05
CA ALA A 36 1.15 -24.02 -24.60
C ALA A 36 1.35 -25.43 -24.01
N ALA A 37 0.72 -26.45 -24.59
CA ALA A 37 0.93 -27.85 -24.20
C ALA A 37 2.36 -28.32 -24.47
N LYS A 38 2.96 -27.93 -25.61
CA LYS A 38 4.37 -28.21 -25.92
C LYS A 38 5.32 -27.51 -24.95
N ASP A 39 5.07 -26.24 -24.64
CA ASP A 39 5.88 -25.45 -23.71
C ASP A 39 5.83 -26.05 -22.29
N ALA A 40 4.70 -26.63 -21.90
CA ALA A 40 4.52 -27.35 -20.63
C ALA A 40 4.99 -28.82 -20.66
N GLY A 41 5.43 -29.34 -21.81
CA GLY A 41 5.86 -30.73 -21.98
C GLY A 41 4.75 -31.78 -21.82
N GLN A 42 3.48 -31.39 -21.95
CA GLN A 42 2.31 -32.25 -21.72
C GLN A 42 1.56 -32.58 -23.01
N THR A 43 0.73 -33.63 -22.97
CA THR A 43 -0.21 -33.88 -24.07
C THR A 43 -1.33 -32.85 -24.06
N ARG A 44 -1.93 -32.59 -25.22
CA ARG A 44 -3.05 -31.63 -25.37
C ARG A 44 -4.21 -31.93 -24.41
N ALA A 45 -4.51 -33.21 -24.22
CA ALA A 45 -5.59 -33.67 -23.35
C ALA A 45 -5.30 -33.45 -21.87
N GLU A 46 -4.07 -33.69 -21.42
CA GLU A 46 -3.64 -33.46 -20.04
C GLU A 46 -3.60 -31.97 -19.72
N PHE A 47 -3.07 -31.17 -20.64
CA PHE A 47 -3.02 -29.72 -20.51
C PHE A 47 -4.44 -29.13 -20.44
N ALA A 48 -5.35 -29.56 -21.32
CA ALA A 48 -6.75 -29.13 -21.29
C ALA A 48 -7.45 -29.54 -19.99
N ARG A 49 -7.20 -30.75 -19.48
CA ARG A 49 -7.74 -31.20 -18.18
C ARG A 49 -7.23 -30.34 -17.02
N GLN A 50 -5.93 -30.04 -16.98
CA GLN A 50 -5.37 -29.16 -15.95
C GLN A 50 -5.93 -27.75 -16.03
N ALA A 51 -6.07 -27.20 -17.23
CA ALA A 51 -6.65 -25.87 -17.43
C ALA A 51 -8.11 -25.79 -16.95
N ILE A 52 -8.93 -26.81 -17.24
CA ILE A 52 -10.32 -26.87 -16.77
C ILE A 52 -10.39 -26.99 -15.25
N LEU A 53 -9.57 -27.86 -14.64
CA LEU A 53 -9.51 -28.00 -13.18
C LEU A 53 -9.07 -26.69 -12.52
N TRP A 54 -8.00 -26.07 -13.03
CA TRP A 54 -7.54 -24.78 -12.56
C TRP A 54 -8.62 -23.71 -12.67
N TYR A 55 -9.37 -23.67 -13.77
CA TYR A 55 -10.45 -22.70 -13.95
C TYR A 55 -11.59 -22.91 -12.94
N LEU A 56 -11.95 -24.17 -12.65
CA LEU A 56 -12.97 -24.49 -11.65
C LEU A 56 -12.50 -24.15 -10.23
N ASP A 57 -11.25 -24.46 -9.90
CA ASP A 57 -10.65 -24.17 -8.59
C ASP A 57 -10.47 -22.65 -8.37
N ASN A 58 -10.24 -21.88 -9.44
CA ASN A 58 -10.02 -20.43 -9.38
C ASN A 58 -11.25 -19.59 -9.70
N LEU A 59 -12.42 -20.20 -9.93
CA LEU A 59 -13.63 -19.48 -10.37
C LEU A 59 -14.07 -18.44 -9.32
N GLU A 60 -14.04 -18.81 -8.04
CA GLU A 60 -14.33 -17.91 -6.92
C GLU A 60 -13.27 -16.80 -6.77
N ASN A 61 -12.00 -17.13 -7.00
CA ASN A 61 -10.91 -16.16 -6.94
C ASN A 61 -11.00 -15.12 -8.06
N LEU A 62 -11.46 -15.50 -9.26
CA LEU A 62 -11.69 -14.59 -10.39
C LEU A 62 -12.80 -13.57 -10.10
N GLU A 63 -13.86 -13.97 -9.40
CA GLU A 63 -14.92 -13.05 -8.96
C GLU A 63 -14.44 -12.13 -7.83
N ASN A 64 -13.70 -12.69 -6.85
CA ASN A 64 -13.13 -11.92 -5.76
C ASN A 64 -12.09 -10.90 -6.25
N ASN A 65 -11.26 -11.24 -7.24
CA ASN A 65 -10.27 -10.33 -7.82
C ASN A 65 -10.89 -9.04 -8.38
N LYS A 66 -12.10 -9.11 -8.95
CA LYS A 66 -12.81 -7.90 -9.43
C LYS A 66 -13.23 -7.02 -8.26
N ARG A 67 -13.80 -7.62 -7.21
CA ARG A 67 -14.16 -6.89 -5.99
C ARG A 67 -12.94 -6.31 -5.29
N GLU A 68 -11.85 -7.06 -5.20
CA GLU A 68 -10.59 -6.59 -4.62
C GLU A 68 -9.97 -5.44 -5.43
N ALA A 69 -10.06 -5.48 -6.76
CA ALA A 69 -9.63 -4.38 -7.62
C ALA A 69 -10.46 -3.11 -7.39
N GLU A 70 -11.80 -3.25 -7.30
CA GLU A 70 -12.70 -2.13 -7.00
C GLU A 70 -12.44 -1.55 -5.61
N VAL A 71 -12.27 -2.41 -4.60
CA VAL A 71 -11.93 -1.99 -3.22
C VAL A 71 -10.57 -1.31 -3.18
N SER A 72 -9.55 -1.86 -3.86
CA SER A 72 -8.22 -1.25 -3.94
C SER A 72 -8.28 0.14 -4.59
N GLN A 73 -9.09 0.30 -5.64
CA GLN A 73 -9.29 1.59 -6.30
C GLN A 73 -10.02 2.59 -5.38
N ALA A 74 -11.05 2.15 -4.66
CA ALA A 74 -11.77 2.98 -3.70
C ALA A 74 -10.86 3.44 -2.54
N ILE A 75 -10.02 2.54 -2.01
CA ILE A 75 -9.04 2.85 -0.98
C ILE A 75 -8.05 3.89 -1.50
N ARG A 76 -7.47 3.69 -2.70
CA ARG A 76 -6.54 4.66 -3.30
C ARG A 76 -7.17 6.04 -3.46
N TYR A 77 -8.42 6.09 -3.92
CA TYR A 77 -9.15 7.34 -4.06
C TYR A 77 -9.37 8.04 -2.71
N ALA A 78 -9.82 7.29 -1.69
CA ALA A 78 -10.00 7.83 -0.35
C ALA A 78 -8.67 8.34 0.24
N THR A 79 -7.58 7.58 0.10
CA THR A 79 -6.24 8.00 0.56
C THR A 79 -5.79 9.29 -0.13
N ASP A 80 -5.98 9.42 -1.44
CA ASP A 80 -5.63 10.63 -2.18
C ASP A 80 -6.41 11.86 -1.69
N GLN A 81 -7.71 11.70 -1.40
CA GLN A 81 -8.53 12.76 -0.82
C GLN A 81 -8.05 13.17 0.57
N HIS A 82 -7.68 12.21 1.42
CA HIS A 82 -7.12 12.49 2.74
C HIS A 82 -5.79 13.25 2.65
N VAL A 83 -4.88 12.82 1.77
CA VAL A 83 -3.58 13.49 1.57
C VAL A 83 -3.80 14.91 1.07
N LYS A 84 -4.70 15.13 0.10
CA LYS A 84 -5.05 16.47 -0.39
C LYS A 84 -5.61 17.37 0.72
N ALA A 85 -6.53 16.85 1.53
CA ALA A 85 -7.10 17.60 2.64
C ALA A 85 -6.06 17.97 3.71
N ILE A 86 -5.17 17.02 4.05
CA ILE A 86 -4.06 17.26 4.99
C ILE A 86 -3.14 18.35 4.44
N ASN A 87 -2.68 18.22 3.20
CA ASN A 87 -1.77 19.19 2.58
C ASN A 87 -2.40 20.59 2.50
N ALA A 88 -3.69 20.69 2.14
CA ALA A 88 -4.40 21.95 2.10
C ALA A 88 -4.55 22.58 3.50
N GLY A 89 -4.82 21.76 4.52
CA GLY A 89 -4.87 22.19 5.91
C GLY A 89 -3.52 22.72 6.40
N VAL A 90 -2.44 21.97 6.14
CA VAL A 90 -1.07 22.34 6.51
C VAL A 90 -0.64 23.63 5.84
N ASP A 91 -0.86 23.79 4.53
CA ASP A 91 -0.52 25.01 3.80
C ASP A 91 -1.22 26.25 4.39
N ARG A 92 -2.50 26.13 4.75
CA ARG A 92 -3.24 27.22 5.41
C ARG A 92 -2.62 27.58 6.76
N VAL A 93 -2.30 26.57 7.57
CA VAL A 93 -1.69 26.76 8.90
C VAL A 93 -0.32 27.44 8.74
N CYS A 94 0.54 26.94 7.83
CA CYS A 94 1.85 27.54 7.55
C CYS A 94 1.74 29.00 7.11
N LYS A 95 0.78 29.34 6.22
CA LYS A 95 0.52 30.73 5.80
C LYS A 95 0.08 31.61 6.97
N MET A 96 -0.80 31.11 7.84
CA MET A 96 -1.22 31.83 9.04
C MET A 96 -0.03 32.06 9.98
N LEU A 97 0.79 31.04 10.25
CA LEU A 97 1.97 31.18 11.10
C LEU A 97 2.98 32.16 10.50
N ALA A 98 3.23 32.13 9.19
CA ALA A 98 4.14 33.07 8.54
C ALA A 98 3.66 34.54 8.70
N ARG A 99 2.35 34.79 8.58
CA ARG A 99 1.77 36.11 8.82
C ARG A 99 1.93 36.55 10.27
N GLN A 100 1.69 35.65 11.23
CA GLN A 100 1.88 35.96 12.65
C GLN A 100 3.37 36.24 12.96
N GLY A 101 4.28 35.44 12.41
CA GLY A 101 5.71 35.65 12.54
C GLY A 101 6.14 37.02 12.03
N ARG A 102 5.59 37.47 10.88
CA ARG A 102 5.85 38.82 10.37
C ARG A 102 5.34 39.91 11.29
N ALA A 103 4.12 39.78 11.81
CA ALA A 103 3.54 40.76 12.74
C ALA A 103 4.34 40.86 14.05
N VAL A 104 4.73 39.71 14.63
CA VAL A 104 5.57 39.67 15.83
C VAL A 104 6.96 40.26 15.55
N GLY A 105 7.56 39.96 14.39
CA GLY A 105 8.83 40.55 13.96
C GLY A 105 8.77 42.07 13.87
N THR A 106 7.70 42.63 13.30
CA THR A 106 7.54 44.10 13.25
C THR A 106 7.38 44.73 14.64
N LEU A 107 6.70 44.06 15.57
CA LEU A 107 6.59 44.54 16.96
C LEU A 107 7.93 44.46 17.68
N TYR A 108 8.72 43.42 17.42
CA TYR A 108 10.07 43.29 17.94
C TYR A 108 10.97 44.44 17.46
N GLU A 109 10.96 44.74 16.16
CA GLU A 109 11.72 45.85 15.59
C GLU A 109 11.28 47.21 16.16
N LEU A 110 9.96 47.44 16.27
CA LEU A 110 9.43 48.67 16.88
C LEU A 110 9.86 48.80 18.34
N ALA A 111 9.76 47.72 19.11
CA ALA A 111 10.18 47.72 20.51
C ALA A 111 11.68 48.02 20.61
N TRP A 112 12.50 47.41 19.75
CA TRP A 112 13.94 47.65 19.67
C TRP A 112 14.27 49.12 19.33
N MET A 113 13.59 49.69 18.34
CA MET A 113 13.77 51.08 17.93
C MET A 113 13.29 52.09 18.97
N ALA A 114 12.34 51.71 19.83
CA ALA A 114 11.81 52.55 20.89
C ALA A 114 12.65 52.53 22.18
N LEU A 115 13.68 51.67 22.27
CA LEU A 115 14.60 51.70 23.42
C LEU A 115 15.45 52.97 23.40
N PRO A 116 15.79 53.53 24.58
CA PRO A 116 16.81 54.55 24.69
C PRO A 116 18.15 54.06 24.12
N ASP A 117 18.97 54.97 23.59
CA ASP A 117 20.37 54.69 23.21
C ASP A 117 21.25 54.56 24.46
N ASP A 118 20.96 53.54 25.27
CA ASP A 118 21.73 53.09 26.42
C ASP A 118 22.08 51.60 26.22
N ASP A 119 23.37 51.28 26.33
CA ASP A 119 23.88 49.92 26.18
C ASP A 119 23.27 48.97 27.22
N ASN A 120 22.95 49.46 28.42
CA ASN A 120 22.27 48.66 29.45
C ASN A 120 20.83 48.31 29.06
N ALA A 121 20.12 49.24 28.40
CA ALA A 121 18.74 49.02 27.99
C ALA A 121 18.67 47.99 26.85
N ARG A 122 19.62 48.06 25.90
CA ARG A 122 19.74 47.08 24.81
C ARG A 122 20.12 45.69 25.32
N ALA A 123 21.08 45.60 26.25
CA ALA A 123 21.47 44.34 26.87
C ALA A 123 20.30 43.69 27.65
N ALA A 124 19.53 44.47 28.40
CA ALA A 124 18.37 43.97 29.13
C ALA A 124 17.28 43.40 28.19
N PHE A 125 17.10 44.02 27.02
CA PHE A 125 16.18 43.51 26.01
C PHE A 125 16.66 42.18 25.41
N ASP A 126 17.94 42.06 25.06
CA ASP A 126 18.52 40.81 24.55
C ASP A 126 18.41 39.65 25.54
N ASP A 127 18.63 39.92 26.84
CA ASP A 127 18.44 38.94 27.91
C ASP A 127 16.98 38.51 28.05
N ALA A 128 16.05 39.45 27.99
CA ALA A 128 14.62 39.14 28.01
C ALA A 128 14.21 38.25 26.82
N VAL A 129 14.73 38.52 25.63
CA VAL A 129 14.51 37.73 24.41
C VAL A 129 15.06 36.31 24.57
N LYS A 130 16.26 36.17 25.15
CA LYS A 130 16.88 34.87 25.42
C LYS A 130 16.05 34.03 26.39
N ILE A 131 15.57 34.63 27.47
CA ILE A 131 14.70 33.96 28.45
C ILE A 131 13.38 33.53 27.81
N ALA A 132 12.76 34.41 27.01
CA ALA A 132 11.52 34.10 26.30
C ALA A 132 11.69 32.91 25.35
N LYS A 133 12.75 32.90 24.53
CA LYS A 133 13.09 31.78 23.63
C LYS A 133 13.27 30.46 24.39
N GLN A 134 13.97 30.48 25.53
CA GLN A 134 14.17 29.29 26.36
C GLN A 134 12.86 28.75 26.96
N LYS A 135 11.97 29.63 27.44
CA LYS A 135 10.66 29.22 27.96
C LYS A 135 9.78 28.63 26.86
N MET A 136 9.77 29.25 25.68
CA MET A 136 9.00 28.74 24.53
C MET A 136 9.48 27.36 24.09
N ALA A 137 10.80 27.15 23.99
CA ALA A 137 11.37 25.84 23.64
C ALA A 137 10.94 24.73 24.63
N ARG A 138 11.02 25.02 25.94
CA ARG A 138 10.59 24.06 26.97
C ARG A 138 9.10 23.72 26.90
N HIS A 139 8.24 24.69 26.62
CA HIS A 139 6.81 24.44 26.48
C HIS A 139 6.51 23.55 25.27
N VAL A 140 7.15 23.80 24.12
CA VAL A 140 6.99 22.95 22.93
C VAL A 140 7.42 21.51 23.22
N GLU A 141 8.55 21.30 23.89
CA GLU A 141 9.01 19.95 24.28
C GLU A 141 8.01 19.23 25.19
N LEU A 142 7.39 19.94 26.14
CA LEU A 142 6.39 19.37 27.04
C LEU A 142 5.08 19.02 26.30
N ASP A 143 4.61 19.91 25.42
CA ASP A 143 3.40 19.68 24.63
C ASP A 143 3.58 18.48 23.68
N GLU A 144 4.74 18.35 23.03
CA GLU A 144 5.09 17.21 22.19
C GLU A 144 5.12 15.90 22.99
N GLN A 145 5.67 15.92 24.21
CA GLN A 145 5.68 14.76 25.11
C GLN A 145 4.26 14.35 25.53
N GLU A 146 3.42 15.29 25.96
CA GLU A 146 2.04 15.02 26.37
C GLU A 146 1.21 14.44 25.20
N GLN A 147 1.42 14.99 23.99
CA GLN A 147 0.71 14.53 22.81
C GLN A 147 1.20 13.14 22.36
N ALA A 148 2.50 12.86 22.44
CA ALA A 148 3.05 11.53 22.20
C ALA A 148 2.51 10.49 23.19
N GLU A 149 2.33 10.87 24.46
CA GLU A 149 1.71 9.99 25.47
C GLU A 149 0.23 9.70 25.20
N LYS A 150 -0.56 10.72 24.80
CA LYS A 150 -1.96 10.54 24.41
C LYS A 150 -2.09 9.59 23.21
N MET A 151 -1.24 9.75 22.20
CA MET A 151 -1.22 8.88 21.01
C MET A 151 -0.89 7.42 21.36
N LYS A 152 0.05 7.19 22.30
CA LYS A 152 0.38 5.84 22.79
C LYS A 152 -0.80 5.13 23.48
N ARG A 153 -1.72 5.86 24.10
CA ARG A 153 -2.91 5.29 24.76
C ARG A 153 -3.97 4.83 23.76
N VAL A 154 -4.13 5.54 22.65
CA VAL A 154 -5.13 5.22 21.60
C VAL A 154 -4.77 3.96 20.82
N VAL A 155 -3.49 3.68 20.61
CA VAL A 155 -3.01 2.51 19.83
C VAL A 155 -3.08 1.19 20.64
N LYS A 156 -3.38 1.24 21.94
CA LYS A 156 -3.52 0.05 22.80
C LYS A 156 -4.99 -0.39 23.04
N GLY A 157 -5.96 0.22 22.34
CA GLY A 157 -7.35 -0.26 22.27
C GLY A 157 -7.54 -1.14 21.05
#